data_AF-A0A150G5Q4-F1
#
_entry.id   AF-A0A150G5Q4-F1
#
_cell.length_a   1.000
_cell.length_b   1.000
_cell.length_c   1.000
_cell.angle_alpha   90.00
_cell.angle_beta   90.00
_cell.angle_gamma   90.00
#
_symmetry.space_group_name_H-M   'P 1'
#
loop_
_entity.id
_entity.type
_entity.pdbx_description
1 polymer ?
#
loop_
_entity_poly.entity_id
_entity_poly.type
_entity_poly.pdbx_seq_one_letter_code
_entity_poly.pdbx_strand_id
1 'polypeptide(L)'
;MESRLPSLLARADARDTPYSWVVVLGGINDIGSGADPGRVFQGLRALYAASRAHGARVLALTCLPTAYADMDKPRKRLNAMIRAAAMPLDDGGSSDVSVLDLEELLPFPRDSSDPAAELWDDGLHLTPAGYDRLGTLVFEALRDQIGQRTQDGVGTLGTLNSDPDR
;
A
#
# COMPACT_ATOMS: atom_id res chain seq x y z
N MET A 1 -8.45 13.30 -8.69
CA MET A 1 -8.07 12.55 -7.47
C MET A 1 -6.82 13.09 -6.78
N GLU A 2 -6.11 14.06 -7.36
CA GLU A 2 -4.75 14.44 -6.95
C GLU A 2 -4.63 15.14 -5.58
N SER A 3 -5.71 15.63 -4.96
CA SER A 3 -5.60 16.41 -3.72
C SER A 3 -6.04 15.69 -2.44
N ARG A 4 -6.71 14.54 -2.50
CA ARG A 4 -7.34 13.95 -1.31
C ARG A 4 -6.32 13.44 -0.28
N LEU A 5 -5.42 12.53 -0.69
CA LEU A 5 -4.43 11.97 0.22
C LEU A 5 -3.46 13.05 0.75
N PRO A 6 -2.83 13.90 -0.09
CA PRO A 6 -1.96 14.98 0.41
C PRO A 6 -2.67 15.89 1.42
N SER A 7 -3.95 16.23 1.20
CA SER A 7 -4.72 17.04 2.15
C SER A 7 -4.97 16.34 3.48
N LEU A 8 -5.17 15.01 3.47
CA LEU A 8 -5.37 14.22 4.69
C LEU A 8 -4.07 14.10 5.48
N LEU A 9 -2.96 13.89 4.79
CA LEU A 9 -1.61 13.82 5.35
C LEU A 9 -1.25 15.15 6.04
N ALA A 10 -1.37 16.28 5.34
CA ALA A 10 -1.11 17.60 5.91
C ALA A 10 -2.00 17.93 7.12
N ARG A 11 -3.26 17.48 7.12
CA ARG A 11 -4.17 17.65 8.28
C ARG A 11 -3.75 16.79 9.47
N ALA A 12 -3.14 15.63 9.23
CA ALA A 12 -2.64 14.76 10.29
C ALA A 12 -1.38 15.36 10.94
N ASP A 13 -0.49 15.93 10.12
CA ASP A 13 0.70 16.67 10.59
C ASP A 13 0.31 17.90 11.40
N ALA A 14 -0.64 18.69 10.91
CA ALA A 14 -1.11 19.88 11.61
C ALA A 14 -1.76 19.59 12.98
N ARG A 15 -2.14 18.34 13.23
CA ARG A 15 -2.70 17.88 14.52
C ARG A 15 -1.69 17.12 15.38
N ASP A 16 -0.42 17.06 14.96
CA ASP A 16 0.63 16.27 15.63
C ASP A 16 0.25 14.78 15.79
N THR A 17 -0.45 14.25 14.78
CA THR A 17 -0.86 12.84 14.69
C THR A 17 -0.44 12.25 13.35
N PRO A 18 0.86 12.24 13.00
CA PRO A 18 1.30 11.77 11.69
C PRO A 18 1.05 10.27 11.52
N TYR A 19 0.76 9.86 10.29
CA TYR A 19 0.67 8.45 9.94
C TYR A 19 2.06 7.85 9.73
N SER A 20 2.36 6.72 10.39
CA SER A 20 3.59 5.96 10.10
C SER A 20 3.45 5.05 8.87
N TRP A 21 2.21 4.69 8.53
CA TRP A 21 1.86 3.79 7.44
C TRP A 21 0.70 4.33 6.62
N VAL A 22 0.78 4.16 5.31
CA VAL A 22 -0.32 4.36 4.37
C VAL A 22 -0.55 3.08 3.58
N VAL A 23 -1.75 2.52 3.71
CA VAL A 23 -2.21 1.31 3.02
C VAL A 23 -2.94 1.73 1.74
N VAL A 24 -2.48 1.28 0.57
CA VAL A 24 -3.02 1.71 -0.73
C VAL A 24 -3.54 0.53 -1.52
N LEU A 25 -4.87 0.42 -1.59
CA LEU A 25 -5.62 -0.46 -2.48
C LEU A 25 -6.44 0.41 -3.45
N GLY A 26 -6.17 0.30 -4.75
CA GLY A 26 -6.87 1.11 -5.74
C GLY A 26 -6.50 0.77 -7.18
N GLY A 27 -7.31 1.27 -8.12
CA GLY A 27 -7.10 1.11 -9.55
C GLY A 27 -8.13 0.22 -10.25
N ILE A 28 -8.84 -0.66 -9.55
CA ILE A 28 -9.77 -1.60 -10.19
C ILE A 28 -10.94 -0.90 -10.90
N ASN A 29 -11.46 0.19 -10.33
CA ASN A 29 -12.53 0.99 -10.94
C ASN A 29 -12.03 1.76 -12.16
N ASP A 30 -10.79 2.25 -12.14
CA ASP A 30 -10.14 2.90 -13.27
C ASP A 30 -9.99 1.92 -14.44
N ILE A 31 -9.55 0.68 -14.15
CA ILE A 31 -9.49 -0.41 -15.13
C ILE A 31 -10.89 -0.74 -15.66
N GLY A 32 -11.90 -0.85 -14.79
CA GLY A 32 -13.29 -1.08 -15.19
C GLY A 32 -13.87 0.04 -16.04
N SER A 33 -13.34 1.26 -15.91
CA SER A 33 -13.67 2.42 -16.75
C SER A 33 -12.84 2.50 -18.04
N GLY A 34 -11.99 1.51 -18.31
CA GLY A 34 -11.16 1.43 -19.51
C GLY A 34 -9.87 2.26 -19.48
N ALA A 35 -9.42 2.71 -18.31
CA ALA A 35 -8.18 3.45 -18.20
C ALA A 35 -6.95 2.59 -18.52
N ASP A 36 -5.92 3.20 -19.14
CA ASP A 36 -4.64 2.51 -19.36
C ASP A 36 -3.97 2.18 -18.01
N PRO A 37 -3.56 0.91 -17.79
CA PRO A 37 -2.90 0.50 -16.54
C PRO A 37 -1.68 1.33 -16.16
N GLY A 38 -0.90 1.80 -17.14
CA GLY A 38 0.28 2.62 -16.90
C GLY A 38 -0.10 3.98 -16.33
N ARG A 39 -1.16 4.60 -16.85
CA ARG A 39 -1.73 5.84 -16.29
C ARG A 39 -2.28 5.65 -14.88
N VAL A 40 -2.98 4.54 -14.63
CA VAL A 40 -3.47 4.20 -13.28
C VAL A 40 -2.29 4.06 -12.31
N PHE A 41 -1.24 3.34 -12.73
CA PHE A 41 -0.04 3.15 -11.92
C PHE A 41 0.72 4.47 -11.66
N GLN A 42 0.75 5.41 -12.61
CA GLN A 42 1.30 6.75 -12.36
C GLN A 42 0.55 7.47 -11.23
N GLY A 43 -0.78 7.35 -11.20
CA GLY A 43 -1.60 7.85 -10.09
C GLY A 43 -1.25 7.20 -8.76
N LEU A 44 -1.13 5.87 -8.72
CA LEU A 44 -0.71 5.13 -7.51
C LEU A 44 0.69 5.56 -7.05
N ARG A 45 1.64 5.71 -7.97
CA ARG A 45 3.00 6.20 -7.67
C ARG A 45 2.99 7.60 -7.07
N ALA A 46 2.10 8.49 -7.53
CA ALA A 46 1.95 9.80 -6.93
C ALA A 46 1.46 9.72 -5.48
N LEU A 47 0.54 8.79 -5.17
CA LEU A 47 0.14 8.51 -3.78
C LEU A 47 1.32 8.00 -2.95
N TYR A 48 2.11 7.07 -3.49
CA TYR A 48 3.29 6.54 -2.78
C TYR A 48 4.33 7.62 -2.51
N ALA A 49 4.53 8.55 -3.44
CA ALA A 49 5.43 9.69 -3.27
C ALA A 49 4.91 10.67 -2.21
N ALA A 50 3.60 10.95 -2.19
CA ALA A 50 3.00 11.80 -1.18
C ALA A 50 3.11 11.20 0.23
N SER A 51 2.87 9.89 0.37
CA SER A 51 3.07 9.17 1.64
C SER A 51 4.52 9.22 2.11
N ARG A 52 5.48 9.04 1.20
CA ARG A 52 6.91 9.17 1.52
C ARG A 52 7.29 10.58 1.96
N ALA A 53 6.80 11.61 1.26
CA ALA A 53 7.05 13.00 1.63
C ALA A 53 6.48 13.37 3.02
N HIS A 54 5.44 12.66 3.45
CA HIS A 54 4.88 12.72 4.81
C HIS A 54 5.74 12.00 5.86
N GLY A 55 6.69 11.16 5.43
CA GLY A 55 7.47 10.27 6.32
C GLY A 55 6.76 8.95 6.64
N ALA A 56 5.68 8.62 5.92
CA ALA A 56 4.99 7.34 6.07
C ALA A 56 5.57 6.27 5.15
N ARG A 57 5.62 5.04 5.64
CA ARG A 57 5.87 3.84 4.84
C ARG A 57 4.60 3.45 4.08
N VAL A 58 4.77 2.81 2.92
CA VAL A 58 3.64 2.42 2.08
C VAL A 58 3.48 0.91 2.07
N LEU A 59 2.26 0.43 2.31
CA LEU A 59 1.85 -0.94 1.98
C LEU A 59 0.95 -0.87 0.74
N ALA A 60 1.49 -1.23 -0.42
CA ALA A 60 0.76 -1.29 -1.68
C ALA A 60 0.09 -2.65 -1.85
N LEU A 61 -1.19 -2.66 -2.21
CA LEU A 61 -1.97 -3.88 -2.40
C LEU A 61 -2.24 -4.09 -3.89
N THR A 62 -2.01 -5.30 -4.38
CA THR A 62 -2.43 -5.67 -5.74
C THR A 62 -3.96 -5.68 -5.82
N CYS A 63 -4.49 -5.39 -7.01
CA CYS A 63 -5.92 -5.51 -7.27
C CYS A 63 -6.33 -6.98 -7.22
N LEU A 64 -7.38 -7.25 -6.45
CA LEU A 64 -8.05 -8.54 -6.34
C LEU A 64 -8.49 -9.07 -7.73
N PRO A 65 -8.53 -10.40 -7.93
CA PRO A 65 -9.17 -11.02 -9.09
C PRO A 65 -10.62 -10.58 -9.27
N THR A 66 -11.20 -10.81 -10.45
CA THR A 66 -12.61 -10.46 -10.72
C THR A 66 -13.22 -11.45 -11.71
N ALA A 67 -14.56 -11.59 -11.71
CA ALA A 67 -15.30 -12.36 -12.71
C ALA A 67 -15.32 -11.72 -14.11
N TYR A 68 -14.92 -10.46 -14.24
CA TYR A 68 -15.00 -9.68 -15.48
C TYR A 68 -13.77 -9.92 -16.37
N ALA A 69 -13.91 -10.77 -17.38
CA ALA A 69 -12.82 -11.18 -18.26
C ALA A 69 -12.11 -10.01 -18.97
N ASP A 70 -12.86 -8.98 -19.37
CA ASP A 70 -12.32 -7.80 -20.05
C ASP A 70 -11.35 -6.99 -19.16
N MET A 71 -11.48 -7.13 -17.84
CA MET A 71 -10.61 -6.47 -16.87
C MET A 71 -9.34 -7.27 -16.57
N ASP A 72 -9.30 -8.58 -16.85
CA ASP A 72 -8.23 -9.47 -16.35
C ASP A 72 -6.85 -9.08 -16.87
N LYS A 73 -6.70 -8.91 -18.19
CA LYS A 73 -5.41 -8.52 -18.80
C LYS A 73 -4.92 -7.15 -18.31
N PRO A 74 -5.70 -6.05 -18.38
CA PRO A 74 -5.25 -4.76 -17.88
C PRO A 74 -5.01 -4.74 -16.37
N ARG A 75 -5.83 -5.43 -15.57
CA ARG A 75 -5.63 -5.61 -14.12
C ARG A 75 -4.32 -6.33 -13.80
N LYS A 76 -4.04 -7.46 -14.46
CA LYS A 76 -2.77 -8.20 -14.30
C LYS A 76 -1.56 -7.34 -14.65
N ARG A 77 -1.67 -6.52 -15.71
CA ARG A 77 -0.64 -5.55 -16.06
C ARG A 77 -0.42 -4.52 -14.95
N LEU A 78 -1.50 -3.98 -14.37
CA LEU A 78 -1.41 -3.08 -13.22
C LEU A 78 -0.75 -3.76 -12.01
N ASN A 79 -1.16 -4.98 -11.66
CA ASN A 79 -0.57 -5.74 -10.56
C ASN A 79 0.92 -6.01 -10.76
N ALA A 80 1.36 -6.32 -11.98
CA ALA A 80 2.77 -6.47 -12.28
C ALA A 80 3.58 -5.18 -12.00
N MET A 81 3.01 -4.01 -12.32
CA MET A 81 3.64 -2.72 -11.99
C MET A 81 3.64 -2.44 -10.49
N ILE A 82 2.57 -2.80 -9.76
CA ILE A 82 2.50 -2.68 -8.30
C ILE A 82 3.59 -3.56 -7.65
N ARG A 83 3.75 -4.81 -8.07
CA ARG A 83 4.82 -5.71 -7.59
C ARG A 83 6.21 -5.14 -7.83
N ALA A 84 6.45 -4.59 -9.02
CA ALA A 84 7.73 -3.97 -9.36
C ALA A 84 8.04 -2.72 -8.49
N ALA A 85 7.04 -2.10 -7.86
CA ALA A 85 7.23 -0.94 -7.00
C ALA A 85 7.98 -1.25 -5.68
N ALA A 86 8.03 -2.52 -5.27
CA ALA A 86 8.78 -2.96 -4.08
C ALA A 86 10.25 -3.29 -4.38
N MET A 87 10.69 -3.24 -5.65
CA MET A 87 12.08 -3.52 -5.98
C MET A 87 13.00 -2.42 -5.42
N PRO A 88 14.22 -2.77 -4.97
CA PRO A 88 15.19 -1.79 -4.47
C PRO A 88 15.43 -0.67 -5.48
N LEU A 89 15.70 0.53 -4.98
CA LEU A 89 16.14 1.62 -5.85
C LEU A 89 17.55 1.33 -6.36
N ASP A 90 17.89 1.85 -7.55
CA ASP A 90 19.18 1.61 -8.22
C ASP A 90 20.41 2.08 -7.39
N ASP A 91 20.19 2.85 -6.33
CA ASP A 91 21.20 3.32 -5.38
C ASP A 91 21.46 2.37 -4.20
N GLY A 92 20.82 1.18 -4.19
CA GLY A 92 20.97 0.20 -3.12
C GLY A 92 20.15 0.50 -1.87
N GLY A 93 19.28 1.52 -1.90
CA GLY A 93 18.33 1.81 -0.84
C GLY A 93 17.17 0.80 -0.78
N SER A 94 16.72 0.51 0.45
CA SER A 94 15.49 -0.25 0.67
C SER A 94 14.26 0.55 0.20
N SER A 95 13.34 -0.12 -0.49
CA SER A 95 12.07 0.46 -0.91
C SER A 95 11.20 0.81 0.32
N ASP A 96 10.79 2.07 0.47
CA ASP A 96 9.75 2.47 1.45
C ASP A 96 8.35 1.97 1.08
N VAL A 97 8.23 1.22 -0.03
CA VAL A 97 7.02 0.56 -0.50
C VAL A 97 7.17 -0.95 -0.29
N SER A 98 6.39 -1.50 0.62
CA SER A 98 6.13 -2.94 0.72
C SER A 98 4.91 -3.30 -0.14
N VAL A 99 4.88 -4.51 -0.70
CA VAL A 99 3.73 -5.02 -1.46
C VAL A 99 3.07 -6.18 -0.70
N LEU A 100 1.75 -6.14 -0.57
CA LEU A 100 0.92 -7.26 -0.17
C LEU A 100 0.14 -7.77 -1.39
N ASP A 101 0.47 -8.98 -1.84
CA ASP A 101 -0.09 -9.53 -3.07
C ASP A 101 -1.45 -10.20 -2.84
N LEU A 102 -2.52 -9.39 -2.85
CA LEU A 102 -3.89 -9.88 -2.70
C LEU A 102 -4.34 -10.78 -3.85
N GLU A 103 -3.78 -10.63 -5.06
CA GLU A 103 -4.09 -11.53 -6.18
C GLU A 103 -3.68 -12.98 -5.87
N GLU A 104 -2.59 -13.18 -5.14
CA GLU A 104 -2.15 -14.50 -4.70
C GLU A 104 -2.89 -14.94 -3.43
N LEU A 105 -3.06 -14.04 -2.46
CA LEU A 105 -3.58 -14.37 -1.13
C LEU A 105 -5.12 -14.52 -1.07
N LEU A 106 -5.83 -13.96 -2.05
CA LEU A 106 -7.28 -14.01 -2.18
C LEU A 106 -7.66 -14.42 -3.62
N PRO A 107 -7.47 -15.70 -3.98
CA PRO A 107 -7.80 -16.19 -5.31
C PRO A 107 -9.31 -16.12 -5.57
N PHE A 108 -9.70 -15.91 -6.82
CA PHE A 108 -11.10 -16.01 -7.23
C PHE A 108 -11.56 -17.48 -7.17
N PRO A 109 -12.78 -17.77 -6.68
CA PRO A 109 -13.30 -19.13 -6.64
C PRO A 109 -13.42 -19.71 -8.05
N ARG A 110 -13.13 -20.99 -8.20
CA ARG A 110 -13.30 -21.70 -9.49
C ARG A 110 -14.79 -21.90 -9.83
N ASP A 111 -15.58 -22.19 -8.81
CA ASP A 111 -17.03 -22.38 -8.87
C ASP A 111 -17.63 -22.21 -7.46
N SER A 112 -18.95 -22.37 -7.32
CA SER A 112 -19.66 -22.18 -6.04
C SER A 112 -19.33 -23.21 -4.96
N SER A 113 -18.66 -24.31 -5.31
CA SER A 113 -18.20 -25.33 -4.34
C SER A 113 -16.80 -25.03 -3.81
N ASP A 114 -16.08 -24.09 -4.42
CA ASP A 114 -14.78 -23.63 -3.93
C ASP A 114 -14.96 -22.94 -2.57
N PRO A 115 -14.21 -23.33 -1.52
CA PRO A 115 -14.29 -22.67 -0.22
C PRO A 115 -14.04 -21.16 -0.30
N ALA A 116 -13.24 -20.70 -1.27
CA ALA A 116 -13.02 -19.27 -1.47
C ALA A 116 -14.32 -18.53 -1.85
N ALA A 117 -15.35 -19.21 -2.37
CA ALA A 117 -16.59 -18.59 -2.82
C ALA A 117 -17.32 -17.82 -1.71
N GLU A 118 -17.18 -18.23 -0.44
CA GLU A 118 -17.79 -17.53 0.69
C GLU A 118 -17.21 -16.11 0.90
N LEU A 119 -16.03 -15.84 0.36
CA LEU A 119 -15.33 -14.56 0.49
C LEU A 119 -15.76 -13.55 -0.57
N TRP A 120 -16.52 -13.96 -1.59
CA TRP A 120 -16.87 -13.13 -2.76
C TRP A 120 -18.38 -12.94 -2.90
N ASP A 121 -18.79 -11.72 -3.29
CA ASP A 121 -20.21 -11.34 -3.36
C ASP A 121 -20.73 -11.33 -4.80
N ASP A 122 -20.30 -10.37 -5.61
CA ASP A 122 -20.83 -10.10 -6.96
C ASP A 122 -19.80 -10.29 -8.09
N GLY A 123 -18.72 -11.00 -7.78
CA GLY A 123 -17.60 -11.20 -8.68
C GLY A 123 -16.64 -10.02 -8.82
N LEU A 124 -16.83 -8.95 -8.04
CA LEU A 124 -15.85 -7.86 -7.87
C LEU A 124 -15.57 -7.60 -6.38
N HIS A 125 -16.63 -7.53 -5.59
CA HIS A 125 -16.57 -7.20 -4.18
C HIS A 125 -16.42 -8.46 -3.32
N LEU A 126 -15.76 -8.27 -2.18
CA LEU A 126 -15.70 -9.26 -1.12
C LEU A 126 -16.98 -9.21 -0.27
N THR A 127 -17.36 -10.34 0.31
CA THR A 127 -18.35 -10.40 1.39
C THR A 127 -17.77 -9.79 2.68
N PRO A 128 -18.58 -9.57 3.73
CA PRO A 128 -18.05 -9.21 5.04
C PRO A 128 -16.94 -10.16 5.54
N ALA A 129 -17.12 -11.47 5.38
CA ALA A 129 -16.09 -12.46 5.74
C ALA A 129 -14.82 -12.32 4.88
N GLY A 130 -14.96 -12.01 3.59
CA GLY A 130 -13.84 -11.68 2.73
C GLY A 130 -13.08 -10.43 3.18
N TYR A 131 -13.79 -9.38 3.62
CA TYR A 131 -13.17 -8.19 4.19
C TYR A 131 -12.49 -8.45 5.54
N ASP A 132 -13.05 -9.33 6.40
CA ASP A 132 -12.38 -9.77 7.63
C ASP A 132 -11.06 -10.48 7.32
N ARG A 133 -11.06 -11.34 6.29
CA ARG A 133 -9.83 -12.00 5.81
C ARG A 133 -8.82 -10.98 5.29
N LEU A 134 -9.25 -10.02 4.47
CA LEU A 134 -8.37 -8.95 3.97
C LEU A 134 -7.79 -8.13 5.12
N GLY A 135 -8.61 -7.74 6.09
CA GLY A 135 -8.17 -7.01 7.28
C GLY A 135 -7.12 -7.77 8.08
N THR A 136 -7.32 -9.09 8.24
CA THR A 136 -6.35 -9.98 8.88
C THR A 136 -5.02 -10.00 8.13
N LEU A 137 -5.04 -10.16 6.80
CA LEU A 137 -3.82 -10.17 5.97
C LEU A 137 -3.06 -8.85 6.06
N VAL A 138 -3.76 -7.71 6.04
CA VAL A 138 -3.15 -6.39 6.22
C VAL A 138 -2.54 -6.25 7.61
N PHE A 139 -3.24 -6.67 8.66
CA PHE A 139 -2.71 -6.65 10.01
C PHE A 139 -1.47 -7.52 10.15
N GLU A 140 -1.50 -8.76 9.65
CA GLU A 140 -0.36 -9.68 9.68
C GLU A 140 0.87 -9.11 8.96
N ALA A 141 0.67 -8.44 7.82
CA ALA A 141 1.76 -7.79 7.08
C ALA A 141 2.43 -6.64 7.86
N LEU A 142 1.69 -5.98 8.75
CA LEU A 142 2.14 -4.79 9.46
C LEU A 142 2.49 -5.02 10.92
N ARG A 143 1.97 -6.08 11.55
CA ARG A 143 2.01 -6.29 13.01
C ARG A 143 3.41 -6.13 13.61
N ASP A 144 4.41 -6.73 12.98
CA ASP A 144 5.78 -6.74 13.51
C ASP A 144 6.50 -5.39 13.27
N GLN A 145 5.88 -4.49 12.51
CA GLN A 145 6.39 -3.16 12.14
C GLN A 145 5.64 -2.02 12.85
N ILE A 146 4.47 -2.31 13.43
CA ILE A 146 3.67 -1.33 14.18
C ILE A 146 4.32 -1.11 15.56
N GLY A 147 4.56 0.16 15.92
CA GLY A 147 5.19 0.54 17.19
C GLY A 147 6.71 0.66 17.15
N GLN A 148 7.35 0.21 16.06
CA GLN A 148 8.76 0.54 15.79
C GLN A 148 8.82 1.99 15.28
N ARG A 149 9.27 2.92 16.11
CA ARG A 149 9.66 4.25 15.61
C ARG A 149 10.88 4.04 14.73
N THR A 150 10.83 4.51 13.48
CA THR A 150 11.99 4.61 12.60
C THR A 150 13.06 5.45 13.30
N GLN A 151 14.15 4.82 13.71
CA GLN A 151 15.32 5.48 14.30
C GLN A 151 16.26 6.00 13.21
N ASP A 152 15.75 6.72 12.21
CA ASP A 152 16.59 7.30 11.17
C ASP A 152 16.43 8.82 11.23
N GLY A 153 17.17 9.46 12.14
CA GLY A 153 17.13 10.91 12.28
C GLY A 153 17.74 11.52 13.55
N VAL A 154 18.45 10.77 14.41
CA VAL A 154 19.22 11.40 15.48
C VAL A 154 20.59 11.81 14.95
N GLY A 155 20.63 13.03 14.39
CA GLY A 155 21.87 13.79 14.30
C GLY A 155 22.51 13.83 15.69
N THR A 156 23.75 13.36 15.77
CA THR A 156 24.55 13.30 16.98
C THR A 156 24.70 14.71 17.55
N LEU A 157 23.89 15.06 18.56
CA LEU A 157 24.17 16.22 19.41
C LEU A 157 25.42 15.86 20.21
N GLY A 158 26.57 16.34 19.71
CA GLY A 158 27.86 16.21 20.35
C GLY A 158 27.77 16.64 21.81
N THR A 159 28.28 15.76 22.67
CA THR A 159 28.53 16.03 24.09
C THR A 159 29.33 17.32 24.23
N LEU A 160 28.72 18.34 24.84
CA LEU A 160 29.43 19.48 25.40
C LEU A 160 30.32 18.95 26.54
N ASN A 161 31.61 18.78 26.25
CA ASN A 161 32.62 18.66 27.28
C ASN A 161 32.76 20.03 27.94
N SER A 162 32.16 20.17 29.11
CA SER A 162 32.61 21.11 30.14
C SER A 162 33.90 20.56 30.73
N ASP A 163 35.04 21.18 30.44
CA ASP A 163 36.27 21.00 31.20
C ASP A 163 36.58 22.30 31.97
N PRO A 164 36.67 22.27 33.31
CA PRO A 164 36.96 23.42 34.14
C PRO A 164 38.45 23.44 34.49
N ASP A 165 39.28 24.09 33.68
CA ASP A 165 40.55 24.71 34.09
C ASP A 165 41.30 25.24 32.87
N ARG A 166 41.23 26.56 32.65
CA ARG A 166 42.28 27.43 32.08
C ARG A 166 41.82 28.88 32.00
#